data_AF-A0A0S4QNP2-F1
#
_entry.id   AF-A0A0S4QNP2-F1
#
_cell.length_a   1.000
_cell.length_b   1.000
_cell.length_c   1.000
_cell.angle_alpha   90.00
_cell.angle_beta   90.00
_cell.angle_gamma   90.00
#
_symmetry.space_group_name_H-M   'P 1'
#
loop_
_entity.id
_entity.type
_entity.pdbx_description
1 polymer ?
#
loop_
_entity_poly.entity_id
_entity_poly.type
_entity_poly.pdbx_seq_one_letter_code
_entity_poly.pdbx_strand_id
1 'polypeptide(L)'
;MPLGGRCAEPVETVACRAGSVRVLGVCTPIAKAGAPQPARGVPVAREPEPGELRFDRYVLSAGDPLYAQGAGCAPGGETMLTAGGELVGRTVADQDGRFETVVRFASFRPGHRQVVADCGVRLQAGVDMMLVSADSSVSVSSLLLLFCLAAGGLAVHQQAAPGRRRLPGLPAVAPSTAGRDG
;
A
#
# COMPACT_ATOMS: atom_id res chain seq x y z
N MET A 1 -8.69 -14.48 -27.73
CA MET A 1 -8.92 -13.78 -26.44
C MET A 1 -8.73 -12.29 -26.68
N PRO A 2 -9.77 -11.44 -26.67
CA PRO A 2 -9.56 -10.00 -26.85
C PRO A 2 -9.18 -9.36 -25.51
N LEU A 3 -8.01 -8.71 -25.48
CA LEU A 3 -7.57 -7.83 -24.41
C LEU A 3 -8.32 -6.50 -24.55
N GLY A 4 -9.46 -6.38 -23.87
CA GLY A 4 -10.33 -5.20 -23.90
C GLY A 4 -10.69 -4.67 -22.51
N GLY A 5 -9.83 -4.90 -21.52
CA GLY A 5 -10.02 -4.32 -20.19
C GLY A 5 -9.78 -2.81 -20.25
N ARG A 6 -10.86 -2.04 -20.41
CA ARG A 6 -10.82 -0.60 -20.15
C ARG A 6 -10.35 -0.41 -18.71
N CYS A 7 -9.24 0.29 -18.51
CA CYS A 7 -8.86 0.76 -17.18
C CYS A 7 -10.03 1.54 -16.59
N ALA A 8 -10.30 1.36 -15.30
CA ALA A 8 -11.26 2.18 -14.60
C ALA A 8 -10.85 3.65 -14.77
N GLU A 9 -11.75 4.46 -15.32
CA GLU A 9 -11.58 5.90 -15.41
C GLU A 9 -11.34 6.43 -13.98
N PRO A 10 -10.30 7.22 -13.73
CA PRO A 10 -10.06 7.78 -12.41
C PRO A 10 -11.28 8.59 -12.02
N VAL A 11 -11.91 8.23 -10.89
CA VAL A 11 -13.08 8.92 -10.33
C VAL A 11 -12.83 10.42 -10.41
N GLU A 12 -13.60 11.04 -11.27
CA GLU A 12 -13.71 12.47 -11.47
C GLU A 12 -13.88 13.14 -10.10
N THR A 13 -12.88 13.92 -9.69
CA THR A 13 -12.93 15.06 -8.75
C THR A 13 -14.21 15.24 -7.91
N VAL A 14 -14.53 14.28 -7.04
CA VAL A 14 -15.58 14.51 -6.04
C VAL A 14 -14.93 15.23 -4.86
N ALA A 15 -14.96 16.57 -4.91
CA ALA A 15 -14.64 17.41 -3.76
C ALA A 15 -15.45 16.94 -2.54
N CYS A 16 -14.86 17.02 -1.35
CA CYS A 16 -15.58 16.61 -0.15
C CYS A 16 -16.79 17.53 0.08
N ARG A 17 -17.87 16.97 0.66
CA ARG A 17 -19.06 17.76 1.00
C ARG A 17 -18.67 18.84 2.01
N ALA A 18 -19.33 20.00 1.94
CA ALA A 18 -19.22 21.05 2.95
C ALA A 18 -19.31 20.46 4.37
N GLY A 19 -18.35 20.83 5.24
CA GLY A 19 -18.22 20.29 6.60
C GLY A 19 -17.36 19.01 6.71
N SER A 20 -16.77 18.55 5.61
CA SER A 20 -15.82 17.43 5.60
C SER A 20 -14.57 17.74 4.78
N VAL A 21 -13.43 17.19 5.19
CA VAL A 21 -12.13 17.37 4.54
C VAL A 21 -11.49 16.02 4.25
N ARG A 22 -10.67 15.95 3.20
CA ARG A 22 -9.99 14.70 2.85
C ARG A 22 -8.80 14.46 3.76
N VAL A 23 -8.80 13.31 4.42
CA VAL A 23 -7.70 12.85 5.26
C VAL A 23 -7.42 11.40 4.89
N LEU A 24 -6.17 11.11 4.51
CA LEU A 24 -5.73 9.80 4.02
C LEU A 24 -6.63 9.27 2.88
N GLY A 25 -7.05 10.15 1.97
CA GLY A 25 -7.92 9.82 0.83
C GLY A 25 -9.43 9.77 1.12
N VAL A 26 -9.85 9.83 2.38
CA VAL A 26 -11.27 9.70 2.78
C VAL A 26 -11.82 11.04 3.26
N CYS A 27 -13.04 11.41 2.81
CA CYS A 27 -13.73 12.58 3.35
C CYS A 27 -14.14 12.33 4.80
N THR A 28 -13.52 13.07 5.71
CA THR A 28 -13.66 12.95 7.17
C THR A 28 -14.36 14.20 7.70
N PRO A 29 -15.38 14.08 8.56
CA PRO A 29 -16.07 15.25 9.12
C PRO A 29 -15.11 16.08 9.99
N ILE A 30 -15.22 17.40 9.90
CA ILE A 30 -14.45 18.31 10.73
C ILE A 30 -14.98 18.25 12.16
N ALA A 31 -14.08 18.05 13.13
CA ALA A 31 -14.46 18.05 14.54
C ALA A 31 -14.94 19.44 14.98
N LYS A 32 -16.00 19.49 15.79
CA LYS A 32 -16.45 20.75 16.41
C LYS A 32 -15.40 21.29 17.38
N ALA A 33 -15.32 22.62 17.50
CA ALA A 33 -14.52 23.27 18.52
C ALA A 33 -14.89 22.73 19.91
N GLY A 34 -13.89 22.33 20.71
CA GLY A 34 -14.07 21.74 22.04
C GLY A 34 -14.18 20.21 22.06
N ALA A 35 -14.15 19.51 20.92
CA ALA A 35 -13.99 18.06 20.90
C ALA A 35 -12.63 17.65 21.50
N PRO A 36 -12.52 16.45 22.11
CA PRO A 36 -11.23 15.92 22.56
C PRO A 36 -10.19 15.96 21.44
N GLN A 37 -9.02 16.52 21.72
CA GLN A 37 -7.95 16.60 20.73
C GLN A 37 -7.52 15.18 20.32
N PRO A 38 -7.37 14.90 19.01
CA PRO A 38 -6.87 13.62 18.54
C PRO A 38 -5.51 13.29 19.15
N ALA A 39 -5.26 12.01 19.38
CA ALA A 39 -3.96 11.55 19.87
C ALA A 39 -2.83 12.03 18.94
N ARG A 40 -1.66 12.31 19.52
CA ARG A 40 -0.48 12.73 18.75
C ARG A 40 -0.18 11.68 17.67
N GLY A 41 0.01 12.14 16.43
CA GLY A 41 0.26 11.28 15.27
C GLY A 41 -1.00 10.87 14.51
N VAL A 42 -2.21 11.21 14.99
CA VAL A 42 -3.45 11.05 14.24
C VAL A 42 -3.66 12.28 13.35
N PRO A 43 -3.82 12.12 12.03
CA PRO A 43 -4.18 13.22 11.14
C PRO A 43 -5.49 13.87 11.57
N VAL A 44 -5.47 15.19 11.76
CA VAL A 44 -6.66 15.95 12.18
C VAL A 44 -7.43 16.41 10.95
N ALA A 45 -8.70 16.01 10.88
CA ALA A 45 -9.68 16.55 9.94
C ALA A 45 -10.05 17.97 10.37
N ARG A 46 -9.33 18.94 9.80
CA ARG A 46 -9.61 20.37 9.88
C ARG A 46 -9.49 20.98 8.51
N GLU A 47 -10.15 22.11 8.35
CA GLU A 47 -10.07 22.95 7.19
C GLU A 47 -8.72 23.73 7.17
N PRO A 48 -8.07 23.99 6.02
CA PRO A 48 -6.85 24.80 5.99
C PRO A 48 -7.12 26.24 6.41
N GLU A 49 -6.15 26.79 7.15
CA GLU A 49 -6.12 28.19 7.58
C GLU A 49 -5.62 29.11 6.46
N PRO A 50 -5.98 30.40 6.45
CA PRO A 50 -5.44 31.35 5.48
C PRO A 50 -3.90 31.38 5.50
N GLY A 51 -3.27 31.19 4.34
CA GLY A 51 -1.82 31.06 4.23
C GLY A 51 -1.29 29.62 4.34
N GLU A 52 -2.16 28.64 4.52
CA GLU A 52 -1.81 27.22 4.63
C GLU A 52 -2.10 26.47 3.31
N LEU A 53 -1.13 25.64 2.90
CA LEU A 53 -1.34 24.56 1.95
C LEU A 53 -1.27 23.24 2.72
N ARG A 54 -2.19 22.32 2.45
CA ARG A 54 -2.25 21.02 3.12
C ARG A 54 -2.50 19.91 2.12
N PHE A 55 -2.07 18.71 2.50
CA PHE A 55 -2.39 17.50 1.78
C PHE A 55 -3.27 16.58 2.61
N ASP A 56 -4.01 15.70 1.93
CA ASP A 56 -4.74 14.61 2.59
C ASP A 56 -3.78 13.62 3.28
N ARG A 57 -2.55 13.50 2.75
CA ARG A 57 -1.46 12.68 3.30
C ARG A 57 -0.10 13.30 3.00
N TYR A 58 0.88 13.02 3.86
CA TYR A 58 2.25 13.55 3.73
C TYR A 58 3.27 12.51 3.28
N VAL A 59 2.86 11.26 3.10
CA VAL A 59 3.71 10.18 2.59
C VAL A 59 2.99 9.51 1.41
N LEU A 60 3.70 9.32 0.30
CA LEU A 60 3.16 8.79 -0.96
C LEU A 60 3.98 7.63 -1.53
N SER A 61 3.29 6.64 -2.07
CA SER A 61 3.86 5.60 -2.94
C SER A 61 3.64 5.93 -4.42
N ALA A 62 4.35 5.22 -5.29
CA ALA A 62 4.16 5.36 -6.74
C ALA A 62 2.72 5.00 -7.14
N GLY A 63 2.04 5.92 -7.82
CA GLY A 63 0.65 5.75 -8.26
C GLY A 63 -0.42 6.23 -7.28
N ASP A 64 -0.05 6.62 -6.05
CA ASP A 64 -1.00 7.19 -5.10
C ASP A 64 -1.52 8.56 -5.58
N PRO A 65 -2.84 8.81 -5.58
CA PRO A 65 -3.36 10.15 -5.79
C PRO A 65 -3.07 11.03 -4.56
N LEU A 66 -2.60 12.25 -4.79
CA LEU A 66 -2.41 13.27 -3.76
C LEU A 66 -3.46 14.37 -3.94
N TYR A 67 -4.13 14.74 -2.85
CA TYR A 67 -5.09 15.85 -2.87
C TYR A 67 -4.52 17.03 -2.08
N ALA A 68 -4.58 18.20 -2.69
CA ALA A 68 -4.17 19.47 -2.09
C ALA A 68 -5.37 20.31 -1.72
N GLN A 69 -5.31 20.93 -0.54
CA GLN A 69 -6.27 21.91 -0.07
C GLN A 69 -5.52 23.16 0.37
N GLY A 70 -6.00 24.34 0.01
CA GLY A 70 -5.38 25.60 0.42
C GLY A 70 -6.42 26.67 0.74
N ALA A 71 -5.99 27.69 1.49
CA ALA A 71 -6.82 28.84 1.82
C ALA A 71 -6.03 30.15 1.83
N GLY A 72 -6.72 31.27 1.56
CA GLY A 72 -6.14 32.61 1.51
C GLY A 72 -5.87 33.13 0.10
N CYS A 73 -6.38 32.46 -0.94
CA CYS A 73 -6.35 32.95 -2.31
C CYS A 73 -7.42 34.04 -2.53
N ALA A 74 -7.30 34.81 -3.61
CA ALA A 74 -8.37 35.70 -4.03
C ALA A 74 -9.60 34.87 -4.48
N PRO A 75 -10.83 35.25 -4.10
CA PRO A 75 -12.05 34.56 -4.55
C PRO A 75 -12.14 34.47 -6.09
N GLY A 76 -12.39 33.27 -6.62
CA GLY A 76 -12.41 33.03 -8.07
C GLY A 76 -11.05 33.12 -8.77
N GLY A 77 -9.96 33.26 -8.02
CA GLY A 77 -8.60 33.35 -8.57
C GLY A 77 -8.08 32.03 -9.09
N GLU A 78 -7.38 32.05 -10.23
CA GLU A 78 -6.67 30.88 -10.73
C GLU A 78 -5.53 30.49 -9.78
N THR A 79 -5.44 29.20 -9.48
CA THR A 79 -4.39 28.62 -8.63
C THR A 79 -3.58 27.61 -9.42
N MET A 80 -2.27 27.85 -9.50
CA MET A 80 -1.33 26.92 -10.13
C MET A 80 -0.45 26.25 -9.09
N LEU A 81 -0.36 24.93 -9.13
CA LEU A 81 0.48 24.15 -8.23
C LEU A 81 1.72 23.65 -8.97
N THR A 82 2.89 23.89 -8.39
CA THR A 82 4.17 23.47 -8.96
C THR A 82 5.03 22.72 -7.95
N ALA A 83 5.88 21.80 -8.42
CA ALA A 83 6.81 21.06 -7.57
C ALA A 83 8.19 20.97 -8.22
N GLY A 84 9.16 21.74 -7.71
CA GLY A 84 10.47 21.89 -8.34
C GLY A 84 10.40 22.49 -9.75
N GLY A 85 9.45 23.42 -9.97
CA GLY A 85 9.24 24.10 -11.26
C GLY A 85 8.33 23.35 -12.25
N GLU A 86 7.97 22.10 -11.99
CA GLU A 86 7.03 21.34 -12.81
C GLU A 86 5.58 21.65 -12.41
N LEU A 87 4.69 21.85 -13.38
CA LEU A 87 3.25 22.04 -13.12
C LEU A 87 2.62 20.70 -12.72
N VAL A 88 2.08 20.64 -11.50
CA VAL A 88 1.50 19.42 -10.92
C VAL A 88 0.00 19.53 -10.64
N GLY A 89 -0.59 20.71 -10.80
CA GLY A 89 -2.02 20.91 -10.63
C GLY A 89 -2.47 22.31 -11.05
N ARG A 90 -3.76 22.42 -11.39
CA ARG A 90 -4.45 23.69 -11.65
C ARG A 90 -5.84 23.61 -11.05
N THR A 91 -6.32 24.72 -10.52
CA THR A 91 -7.68 24.86 -10.01
C THR A 91 -8.05 26.34 -9.91
N VAL A 92 -9.28 26.62 -9.46
CA VAL A 92 -9.77 27.97 -9.19
C VAL A 92 -10.22 28.01 -7.73
N ALA A 93 -9.90 29.09 -7.04
CA ALA A 93 -10.36 29.31 -5.67
C ALA A 93 -11.86 29.59 -5.65
N ASP A 94 -12.55 29.08 -4.63
CA ASP A 94 -13.96 29.36 -4.39
C ASP A 94 -14.19 30.79 -3.88
N GLN A 95 -15.43 31.10 -3.50
CA GLN A 95 -15.81 32.43 -3.02
C GLN A 95 -15.19 32.80 -1.66
N ASP A 96 -14.77 31.79 -0.89
CA ASP A 96 -14.10 31.97 0.40
C ASP A 96 -12.57 32.02 0.26
N GLY A 97 -12.05 32.00 -0.97
CA GLY A 97 -10.61 32.00 -1.25
C GLY A 97 -9.93 30.66 -0.94
N ARG A 98 -10.69 29.56 -0.96
CA ARG A 98 -10.22 28.20 -0.67
C ARG A 98 -10.18 27.38 -1.96
N PHE A 99 -9.39 26.32 -1.99
CA PHE A 99 -9.42 25.39 -3.11
C PHE A 99 -9.15 23.95 -2.67
N GLU A 100 -9.67 22.99 -3.44
CA GLU A 100 -9.29 21.58 -3.39
C GLU A 100 -8.93 21.15 -4.82
N THR A 101 -7.85 20.40 -4.99
CA THR A 101 -7.46 19.84 -6.29
C THR A 101 -6.56 18.61 -6.17
N VAL A 102 -6.46 17.85 -7.25
CA VAL A 102 -5.56 16.70 -7.35
C VAL A 102 -4.19 17.17 -7.79
N VAL A 103 -3.15 16.71 -7.10
CA VAL A 103 -1.75 16.90 -7.46
C VAL A 103 -1.27 15.66 -8.22
N ARG A 104 -0.80 15.86 -9.44
CA ARG A 104 -0.26 14.81 -10.32
C ARG A 104 1.18 15.15 -10.67
N PHE A 105 2.10 14.32 -10.22
CA PHE A 105 3.50 14.41 -10.60
C PHE A 105 3.72 13.67 -11.92
N ALA A 106 4.40 14.26 -12.91
CA ALA A 106 4.68 13.56 -14.16
C ALA A 106 5.72 12.44 -13.97
N SER A 107 6.59 12.58 -12.96
CA SER A 107 7.56 11.55 -12.57
C SER A 107 7.56 11.35 -11.06
N PHE A 108 7.54 10.07 -10.64
CA PHE A 108 7.73 9.70 -9.25
C PHE A 108 9.23 9.70 -8.92
N ARG A 109 9.63 10.47 -7.91
CA ARG A 109 11.02 10.52 -7.42
C ARG A 109 11.00 10.41 -5.90
N PRO A 110 11.58 9.35 -5.32
CA PRO A 110 11.67 9.21 -3.88
C PRO A 110 12.37 10.41 -3.22
N GLY A 111 11.94 10.75 -2.02
CA GLY A 111 12.45 11.86 -1.23
C GLY A 111 11.41 12.95 -0.96
N HIS A 112 11.85 14.00 -0.26
CA HIS A 112 11.01 15.14 0.09
C HIS A 112 10.78 16.03 -1.14
N ARG A 113 9.52 16.38 -1.39
CA ARG A 113 9.09 17.23 -2.51
C ARG A 113 8.28 18.39 -1.96
N GLN A 114 8.76 19.61 -2.19
CA GLN A 114 7.99 20.81 -1.89
C GLN A 114 7.05 21.12 -3.05
N VAL A 115 5.78 21.32 -2.73
CA VAL A 115 4.77 21.82 -3.66
C VAL A 115 4.42 23.24 -3.27
N VAL A 116 4.31 24.09 -4.27
CA VAL A 116 4.00 25.51 -4.15
C VAL A 116 2.72 25.79 -4.91
N ALA A 117 1.71 26.35 -4.25
CA ALA A 117 0.53 26.89 -4.88
C ALA A 117 0.69 28.41 -5.04
N ASP A 118 0.47 28.91 -6.25
CA ASP A 118 0.53 30.33 -6.59
C ASP A 118 -0.87 30.79 -7.04
N CYS A 119 -1.46 31.70 -6.29
CA CYS A 119 -2.81 32.25 -6.50
C CYS A 119 -2.87 33.75 -6.14
N GLY A 120 -1.77 34.48 -6.35
CA GLY A 120 -1.54 35.84 -5.87
C GLY A 120 -0.82 35.90 -4.52
N VAL A 121 -1.02 34.90 -3.67
CA VAL A 121 -0.14 34.57 -2.54
C VAL A 121 0.52 33.21 -2.79
N ARG A 122 1.64 32.97 -2.11
CA ARG A 122 2.41 31.72 -2.26
C ARG A 122 2.20 30.82 -1.05
N LEU A 123 1.49 29.72 -1.24
CA LEU A 123 1.25 28.70 -0.22
C LEU A 123 2.17 27.50 -0.48
N GLN A 124 2.74 26.90 0.56
CA GLN A 124 3.75 25.85 0.40
C GLN A 124 3.53 24.71 1.40
N ALA A 125 3.73 23.49 0.92
CA ALA A 125 3.69 22.29 1.74
C ALA A 125 4.63 21.22 1.18
N GLY A 126 5.22 20.42 2.07
CA GLY A 126 6.09 19.31 1.71
C GLY A 126 5.34 17.98 1.70
N VAL A 127 5.77 17.06 0.85
CA VAL A 127 5.31 15.67 0.83
C VAL A 127 6.50 14.75 0.63
N ASP A 128 6.52 13.63 1.36
CA ASP A 128 7.58 12.63 1.26
C ASP A 128 7.15 11.49 0.33
N MET A 129 7.94 11.24 -0.70
CA MET A 129 7.71 10.14 -1.64
C MET A 129 8.59 8.96 -1.28
N MET A 130 7.99 7.78 -1.11
CA MET A 130 8.69 6.54 -0.78
C MET A 130 8.45 5.49 -1.85
N LEU A 131 9.52 4.84 -2.31
CA LEU A 131 9.38 3.68 -3.18
C LEU A 131 9.07 2.46 -2.29
N VAL A 132 7.88 1.91 -2.45
CA VAL A 132 7.56 0.61 -1.89
C VAL A 132 7.89 -0.43 -2.96
N SER A 133 8.95 -1.21 -2.73
CA SER A 133 9.22 -2.37 -3.57
C SER A 133 8.11 -3.38 -3.37
N ALA A 134 7.18 -3.44 -4.33
CA ALA A 134 6.21 -4.52 -4.39
C ALA A 134 6.88 -5.76 -4.99
N ASP A 135 7.74 -6.43 -4.21
CA ASP A 135 8.18 -7.81 -4.53
C ASP A 135 7.06 -8.79 -4.15
N SER A 136 5.87 -8.63 -4.75
CA SER A 136 4.74 -9.54 -4.54
C SER A 136 4.64 -10.64 -5.60
N SER A 137 5.58 -10.70 -6.55
CA SER A 137 5.68 -11.84 -7.45
C SER A 137 6.38 -12.99 -6.74
N VAL A 138 5.61 -13.98 -6.29
CA VAL A 138 6.16 -15.29 -5.96
C VAL A 138 6.80 -15.83 -7.25
N SER A 139 8.11 -15.66 -7.38
CA SER A 139 8.82 -16.10 -8.58
C SER A 139 8.78 -17.64 -8.63
N VAL A 140 8.59 -18.22 -9.83
CA VAL A 140 8.53 -19.68 -10.01
C VAL A 140 9.77 -20.35 -9.40
N SER A 141 10.93 -19.67 -9.47
CA SER A 141 12.17 -20.08 -8.82
C SER A 141 12.06 -20.19 -7.30
N SER A 142 11.33 -19.30 -6.63
CA SER A 142 11.11 -19.32 -5.18
C SER A 142 10.23 -20.51 -4.77
N LEU A 143 9.20 -20.83 -5.56
CA LEU A 143 8.36 -22.02 -5.35
C LEU A 143 9.15 -23.31 -5.55
N LEU A 144 9.96 -23.37 -6.61
CA LEU A 144 10.82 -24.52 -6.89
C LEU A 144 11.84 -24.74 -5.77
N LEU A 145 12.48 -23.68 -5.28
CA LEU A 145 13.42 -23.76 -4.15
C LEU A 145 12.74 -24.30 -2.89
N LEU A 146 11.57 -23.77 -2.52
CA LEU A 146 10.78 -24.28 -1.39
C LEU A 146 10.44 -25.77 -1.54
N PHE A 147 10.01 -26.18 -2.74
CA PHE A 147 9.66 -27.57 -3.01
C PHE A 147 10.89 -28.48 -2.96
N CYS A 148 12.02 -28.05 -3.52
CA CYS A 148 13.29 -28.78 -3.46
C CYS A 148 13.79 -28.93 -2.02
N LEU A 149 13.69 -27.89 -1.19
CA LEU A 149 14.09 -27.95 0.22
C LEU A 149 13.18 -28.89 1.02
N ALA A 150 11.87 -28.84 0.79
CA ALA A 150 10.91 -29.74 1.44
C ALA A 150 11.15 -31.20 1.04
N ALA A 151 11.32 -31.47 -0.27
CA ALA A 151 11.61 -32.81 -0.78
C ALA A 151 12.96 -33.35 -0.29
N GLY A 152 14.00 -32.51 -0.30
CA GLY A 152 15.32 -32.86 0.21
C GLY A 152 15.32 -33.16 1.72
N GLY A 153 14.63 -32.34 2.52
CA GLY A 153 14.48 -32.58 3.95
C GLY A 153 13.75 -33.88 4.26
N LEU A 154 12.65 -34.17 3.55
CA LEU A 154 11.92 -35.43 3.68
C LEU A 154 12.79 -36.65 3.33
N ALA A 155 13.62 -36.56 2.28
CA ALA A 155 14.53 -37.63 1.90
C ALA A 155 15.59 -37.90 2.97
N VAL A 156 16.17 -36.85 3.57
CA VAL A 156 17.15 -36.98 4.66
C VAL A 156 16.51 -37.59 5.91
N HIS A 157 15.29 -37.20 6.25
CA HIS A 157 14.56 -37.78 7.38
C HIS A 157 14.25 -39.28 7.19
N GLN A 158 13.95 -39.72 5.96
CA GLN A 158 13.72 -41.13 5.68
C GLN A 158 15.00 -41.97 5.73
N GLN A 159 16.15 -41.39 5.40
CA GLN A 159 17.45 -42.05 5.51
C GLN A 159 17.94 -42.15 6.96
N ALA A 160 17.57 -41.19 7.81
CA ALA A 160 17.89 -41.19 9.25
C ALA A 160 16.97 -42.10 10.08
N ALA A 161 15.85 -42.59 9.52
CA ALA A 161 15.03 -43.61 10.16
C ALA A 161 15.66 -45.00 9.91
N PRO A 162 16.21 -45.69 10.93
CA PRO A 162 16.81 -47.01 10.72
C PRO A 162 15.71 -48.01 10.39
N GLY A 163 15.79 -48.60 9.20
CA GLY A 163 14.91 -49.68 8.78
C GLY A 163 14.93 -50.85 9.75
N ARG A 164 13.78 -51.14 10.37
CA ARG A 164 13.56 -52.39 11.11
C ARG A 164 13.46 -53.54 10.09
N ARG A 165 14.61 -54.14 9.77
CA ARG A 165 14.72 -55.37 8.96
C ARG A 165 13.84 -56.49 9.56
N ARG A 166 12.81 -56.93 8.83
CA ARG A 166 12.43 -58.36 8.71
C ARG A 166 13.18 -58.86 7.47
N LEU A 167 13.75 -60.05 7.34
CA LEU A 167 13.70 -61.39 7.94
C LEU A 167 15.04 -62.07 7.51
N PRO A 168 15.56 -63.17 8.10
CA PRO A 168 15.09 -64.51 7.68
C PRO A 168 15.29 -65.64 8.72
N GLY A 169 14.57 -66.77 8.54
CA GLY A 169 14.96 -68.01 9.21
C GLY A 169 13.88 -69.08 9.26
N LEU A 170 13.75 -69.86 8.18
CA LEU A 170 13.36 -71.28 8.29
C LEU A 170 14.63 -72.09 8.60
N PRO A 171 14.51 -73.20 9.34
CA PRO A 171 14.97 -74.46 8.74
C PRO A 171 13.97 -75.61 8.88
N ALA A 172 14.07 -76.51 7.91
CA ALA A 172 13.30 -77.73 7.76
C ALA A 172 13.96 -78.94 8.45
N VAL A 173 13.13 -79.77 9.12
CA VAL A 173 13.03 -81.26 9.08
C VAL A 173 14.23 -82.13 9.51
N ALA A 174 14.00 -83.12 10.40
CA ALA A 174 14.07 -84.59 10.15
C ALA A 174 13.83 -85.42 11.48
N PRO A 175 13.81 -86.78 11.51
CA PRO A 175 12.57 -87.58 11.55
C PRO A 175 12.48 -88.70 12.63
N SER A 176 11.26 -89.27 12.77
CA SER A 176 10.85 -90.68 13.02
C SER A 176 11.50 -91.57 14.10
N THR A 177 10.68 -92.11 15.02
CA THR A 177 10.29 -93.54 15.20
C THR A 177 9.28 -93.63 16.36
N ALA A 178 8.00 -93.99 16.17
CA ALA A 178 7.41 -95.33 16.10
C ALA A 178 7.32 -96.11 17.43
N GLY A 179 6.09 -96.51 17.80
CA GLY A 179 5.73 -97.45 18.90
C GLY A 179 4.53 -96.91 19.71
N ARG A 180 3.26 -97.25 19.49
CA ARG A 180 2.52 -98.53 19.36
C ARG A 180 2.15 -99.17 20.73
N ASP A 181 0.82 -99.21 20.93
CA ASP A 181 -0.03 -100.08 21.77
C ASP A 181 -0.04 -99.90 23.30
N GLY A 182 -1.26 -99.79 23.85
CA GLY A 182 -1.62 -99.80 25.27
C GLY A 182 -2.92 -99.08 25.56
#